data_AF-A0A7S3NE97-F1
#
_entry.id   AF-A0A7S3NE97-F1
#
_cell.length_a   1.000
_cell.length_b   1.000
_cell.length_c   1.000
_cell.angle_alpha   90.00
_cell.angle_beta   90.00
_cell.angle_gamma   90.00
#
_symmetry.space_group_name_H-M   'P 1'
#
loop_
_entity.id
_entity.type
_entity.pdbx_description
1 polymer ?
#
loop_
_entity_poly.entity_id
_entity_poly.type
_entity_poly.pdbx_seq_one_letter_code
_entity_poly.pdbx_strand_id
1 'polypeptide(L)'
;LRSFILLMKNCKQASFVNMLLPFLGSTSCHIREEVLHLLMVSFLNGDNTFDYFTVVDSIAKLLDDPKSTVRFTCREALATLVFKGDKNKVCEILYEIVEK
;
A
#
# COMPACT_ATOMS: atom_id res chain seq x y z
N LEU A 1 -1.82 15.58 4.94
CA LEU A 1 -1.14 15.30 3.65
C LEU A 1 0.19 16.04 3.42
N ARG A 2 0.25 17.38 3.39
CA ARG A 2 1.49 18.12 3.03
C ARG A 2 2.69 17.82 3.94
N SER A 3 2.48 17.76 5.26
CA SER A 3 3.53 17.39 6.22
C SER A 3 4.05 15.96 6.04
N PHE A 4 3.17 15.03 5.64
CA PHE A 4 3.56 13.64 5.34
C PHE A 4 4.35 13.54 4.03
N ILE A 5 3.96 14.28 2.99
CA ILE A 5 4.75 14.35 1.74
C ILE A 5 6.16 14.91 2.02
N LEU A 6 6.26 15.92 2.88
CA LEU A 6 7.55 16.42 3.36
C LEU A 6 8.34 15.35 4.13
N LEU A 7 7.69 14.59 5.02
CA LEU A 7 8.35 13.49 5.73
C LEU A 7 8.88 12.44 4.75
N MET A 8 8.08 12.03 3.76
CA MET A 8 8.51 11.10 2.71
C MET A 8 9.69 11.62 1.90
N LYS A 9 9.72 12.91 1.56
CA LYS A 9 10.86 13.50 0.82
C LYS A 9 12.15 13.52 1.64
N ASN A 10 12.04 13.56 2.96
CA ASN A 10 13.18 13.60 3.89
C ASN A 10 13.61 12.22 4.39
N CYS A 11 12.85 11.16 4.09
CA CYS A 11 13.16 9.78 4.47
C CYS A 11 13.30 8.92 3.21
N LYS A 12 14.12 7.85 3.26
CA LYS A 12 14.11 6.87 2.17
C LYS A 12 12.73 6.24 2.07
N GLN A 13 12.20 6.09 0.86
CA GLN A 13 10.87 5.53 0.62
C GLN A 13 10.68 4.17 1.32
N ALA A 14 11.67 3.28 1.22
CA ALA A 14 11.65 1.98 1.91
C ALA A 14 11.49 2.12 3.43
N SER A 15 12.19 3.05 4.06
CA SER A 15 12.09 3.29 5.51
C SER A 15 10.71 3.82 5.89
N PHE A 16 10.15 4.73 5.08
CA PHE A 16 8.81 5.25 5.30
C PHE A 16 7.74 4.17 5.15
N VAL A 17 7.79 3.37 4.09
CA VAL A 17 6.86 2.26 3.86
C VAL A 17 6.95 1.22 4.99
N ASN A 18 8.16 0.80 5.36
CA ASN A 18 8.37 -0.18 6.43
C ASN A 18 7.87 0.32 7.79
N MET A 19 7.95 1.63 8.05
CA MET A 19 7.37 2.24 9.25
C MET A 19 5.84 2.14 9.26
N LEU A 20 5.19 2.24 8.10
CA LEU A 20 3.74 2.26 7.98
C LEU A 20 3.11 0.86 7.99
N LEU A 21 3.76 -0.16 7.42
CA LEU A 21 3.19 -1.49 7.23
C LEU A 21 2.55 -2.12 8.49
N PRO A 22 3.14 -2.03 9.71
CA PRO A 22 2.52 -2.61 10.90
C PRO A 22 1.13 -2.03 11.22
N PHE A 23 0.86 -0.79 10.81
CA PHE A 23 -0.41 -0.12 11.08
C PHE A 23 -1.56 -0.57 10.17
N LEU A 24 -1.28 -1.34 9.11
CA LEU A 24 -2.30 -2.05 8.34
C LEU A 24 -3.06 -3.08 9.21
N GLY A 25 -2.45 -3.56 10.29
CA GLY A 25 -3.09 -4.45 11.28
C GLY A 25 -3.78 -3.72 12.44
N SER A 26 -3.91 -2.38 12.38
CA SER A 26 -4.50 -1.60 13.47
C SER A 26 -5.95 -2.00 13.74
N THR A 27 -6.38 -1.96 15.01
CA THR A 27 -7.79 -2.18 15.38
C THR A 27 -8.70 -1.08 14.85
N SER A 28 -8.19 0.14 14.66
CA SER A 28 -8.93 1.27 14.09
C SER A 28 -8.96 1.20 12.58
N CYS A 29 -10.16 1.12 11.99
CA CYS A 29 -10.33 1.13 10.54
C CYS A 29 -9.85 2.45 9.90
N HIS A 30 -9.99 3.58 10.61
CA HIS A 30 -9.51 4.87 10.14
C HIS A 30 -7.98 4.90 10.00
N ILE A 31 -7.26 4.20 10.91
CA ILE A 31 -5.80 4.08 10.80
C ILE A 31 -5.44 3.23 9.58
N ARG A 32 -6.08 2.07 9.40
CA ARG A 32 -5.81 1.20 8.25
C ARG A 32 -6.06 1.93 6.92
N GLU A 33 -7.17 2.66 6.83
CA GLU A 33 -7.53 3.47 5.66
C GLU A 33 -6.51 4.58 5.39
N GLU A 34 -6.12 5.34 6.42
CA GLU A 34 -5.12 6.41 6.26
C GLU A 34 -3.74 5.86 5.88
N VAL A 35 -3.35 4.70 6.41
CA VAL A 35 -2.10 4.04 6.03
C VAL A 35 -2.12 3.67 4.55
N LEU A 36 -3.23 3.13 4.03
CA LEU A 36 -3.37 2.86 2.59
C LEU A 36 -3.24 4.14 1.75
N HIS A 37 -3.85 5.26 2.18
CA HIS A 37 -3.66 6.56 1.52
C HIS A 37 -2.19 7.02 1.53
N LEU A 38 -1.50 6.90 2.66
CA LEU A 38 -0.09 7.28 2.77
C LEU A 38 0.82 6.39 1.91
N LEU A 39 0.52 5.10 1.82
CA LEU A 39 1.20 4.16 0.92
C LEU A 39 0.99 4.55 -0.55
N MET A 40 -0.25 4.84 -0.98
CA MET A 40 -0.52 5.32 -2.33
C MET A 40 0.24 6.61 -2.66
N VAL A 41 0.24 7.58 -1.73
CA VAL A 41 1.01 8.82 -1.88
C VAL A 41 2.50 8.51 -2.01
N SER A 42 3.02 7.54 -1.25
CA SER A 42 4.40 7.06 -1.36
C SER A 42 4.69 6.46 -2.73
N PHE A 43 3.84 5.57 -3.24
CA PHE A 43 4.05 4.94 -4.54
C PHE A 43 4.01 5.95 -5.69
N LEU A 44 3.09 6.92 -5.62
CA LEU A 44 2.94 7.94 -6.65
C LEU A 44 4.11 8.92 -6.72
N ASN A 45 4.69 9.28 -5.57
CA ASN A 45 5.72 10.32 -5.44
C ASN A 45 7.13 9.78 -5.18
N GLY A 46 7.27 8.48 -4.94
CA GLY A 46 8.54 7.80 -4.70
C GLY A 46 9.38 7.64 -5.96
N ASP A 47 10.61 7.19 -5.78
CA ASP A 47 11.50 6.88 -6.89
C ASP A 47 11.26 5.44 -7.40
N ASN A 48 11.75 5.13 -8.60
CA ASN A 48 11.54 3.81 -9.20
C ASN A 48 12.50 2.74 -8.63
N THR A 49 13.21 3.02 -7.53
CA THR A 49 14.17 2.07 -6.93
C THR A 49 13.55 1.21 -5.83
N PHE A 50 12.38 1.59 -5.32
CA PHE A 50 11.66 0.81 -4.32
C PHE A 50 11.04 -0.45 -4.94
N ASP A 51 11.25 -1.60 -4.30
CA ASP A 51 10.59 -2.85 -4.67
C ASP A 51 9.16 -2.88 -4.12
N TYR A 52 8.24 -2.41 -4.94
CA TYR A 52 6.80 -2.34 -4.70
C TYR A 52 6.14 -3.72 -4.47
N PHE A 53 6.78 -4.83 -4.86
CA PHE A 53 6.17 -6.16 -4.68
C PHE A 53 6.19 -6.61 -3.22
N THR A 54 7.16 -6.12 -2.43
CA THR A 54 7.32 -6.45 -1.00
C THR A 54 6.11 -6.09 -0.13
N VAL A 55 5.23 -5.21 -0.60
CA VAL A 55 4.06 -4.74 0.15
C VAL A 55 2.74 -5.37 -0.31
N VAL A 56 2.71 -6.07 -1.45
CA VAL A 56 1.48 -6.56 -2.07
C VAL A 56 0.73 -7.49 -1.13
N ASP A 57 1.40 -8.49 -0.54
CA ASP A 57 0.80 -9.42 0.42
C ASP A 57 0.18 -8.72 1.63
N SER A 58 0.87 -7.69 2.14
CA SER A 58 0.39 -6.96 3.32
C SER A 58 -0.86 -6.15 3.01
N ILE A 59 -0.93 -5.55 1.83
CA ILE A 59 -2.10 -4.77 1.38
C ILE A 59 -3.24 -5.71 1.01
N ALA A 60 -2.96 -6.83 0.32
CA ALA A 60 -3.97 -7.76 -0.15
C ALA A 60 -4.77 -8.43 0.97
N LYS A 61 -4.18 -8.60 2.17
CA LYS A 61 -4.91 -9.05 3.39
C LYS A 61 -6.10 -8.15 3.75
N LEU A 62 -6.13 -6.90 3.30
CA LEU A 62 -7.22 -5.96 3.54
C LEU A 62 -8.35 -6.05 2.51
N LEU A 63 -8.23 -6.92 1.49
CA LEU A 63 -9.32 -7.19 0.56
C LEU A 63 -10.54 -7.78 1.27
N ASP A 64 -10.33 -8.49 2.38
CA ASP A 64 -11.37 -9.06 3.25
C ASP A 64 -11.59 -8.26 4.54
N ASP A 65 -11.12 -7.01 4.62
CA ASP A 65 -11.30 -6.17 5.81
C ASP A 65 -12.79 -6.05 6.17
N PRO A 66 -13.18 -6.09 7.46
CA PRO A 66 -14.59 -5.96 7.86
C PRO A 66 -15.25 -4.64 7.40
N LYS A 67 -14.49 -3.57 7.19
CA LYS A 67 -15.01 -2.27 6.74
C LYS A 67 -14.92 -2.12 5.23
N SER A 68 -16.05 -1.82 4.61
CA SER A 68 -16.15 -1.64 3.15
C SER A 68 -15.28 -0.52 2.60
N THR A 69 -15.09 0.58 3.35
CA THR A 69 -14.21 1.68 2.96
C THR A 69 -12.76 1.22 2.87
N VAL A 70 -12.27 0.49 3.87
CA VAL A 70 -10.92 -0.09 3.86
C VAL A 70 -10.74 -1.06 2.69
N ARG A 71 -11.72 -1.94 2.41
CA ARG A 71 -11.67 -2.82 1.23
C ARG A 71 -11.61 -2.03 -0.09
N PHE A 72 -12.32 -0.90 -0.17
CA PHE A 72 -12.31 -0.04 -1.35
C PHE A 72 -10.94 0.62 -1.54
N THR A 73 -10.41 1.27 -0.49
CA THR A 73 -9.10 1.90 -0.52
C THR A 73 -7.98 0.89 -0.76
N CYS A 74 -8.12 -0.35 -0.27
CA CYS A 74 -7.19 -1.45 -0.55
C CYS A 74 -7.09 -1.73 -2.06
N ARG A 75 -8.24 -1.81 -2.75
CA ARG A 75 -8.26 -1.98 -4.21
C ARG A 75 -7.61 -0.82 -4.95
N GLU A 76 -7.82 0.41 -4.49
CA GLU A 76 -7.15 1.59 -5.07
C GLU A 76 -5.62 1.56 -4.85
N ALA A 77 -5.17 1.11 -3.68
CA ALA A 77 -3.75 0.96 -3.38
C ALA A 77 -3.09 -0.12 -4.26
N LEU A 78 -3.76 -1.26 -4.45
CA LEU A 78 -3.30 -2.31 -5.36
C LEU A 78 -3.28 -1.83 -6.83
N ALA A 79 -4.31 -1.10 -7.27
CA ALA A 79 -4.34 -0.51 -8.60
C ALA A 79 -3.19 0.51 -8.80
N THR A 80 -2.87 1.29 -7.76
CA THR A 80 -1.74 2.22 -7.77
C THR A 80 -0.41 1.47 -7.92
N LEU A 81 -0.25 0.33 -7.26
CA LEU A 81 0.93 -0.53 -7.41
C LEU A 81 1.03 -1.10 -8.82
N VAL A 82 -0.07 -1.55 -9.41
CA VAL A 82 -0.11 -2.00 -10.82
C VAL A 82 0.31 -0.89 -11.78
N PHE A 83 -0.10 0.36 -11.51
CA PHE A 83 0.25 1.52 -12.34
C PHE A 83 1.74 1.88 -12.24
N LYS A 84 2.36 1.71 -11.05
CA LYS A 84 3.76 2.09 -10.82
C LYS A 84 4.78 0.97 -11.05
N GLY A 85 4.40 -0.27 -10.76
CA GLY A 85 5.26 -1.45 -10.87
C GLY A 85 5.09 -2.19 -12.20
N ASP A 86 5.71 -3.37 -12.28
CA ASP A 86 5.44 -4.32 -13.36
C ASP A 86 4.06 -4.95 -13.14
N LYS A 87 3.09 -4.51 -13.96
CA LYS A 87 1.72 -5.02 -13.95
C LYS A 87 1.65 -6.54 -13.91
N ASN A 88 2.46 -7.24 -14.69
CA ASN A 88 2.36 -8.70 -14.82
C ASN A 88 2.72 -9.38 -13.49
N LYS A 89 3.78 -8.90 -12.84
CA LYS A 89 4.21 -9.40 -11.52
C LYS A 89 3.19 -9.09 -10.42
N VAL A 90 2.61 -7.87 -10.40
CA VAL A 90 1.56 -7.56 -9.41
C VAL A 90 0.34 -8.45 -9.62
N CYS A 91 -0.08 -8.67 -10.88
CA CYS A 91 -1.20 -9.54 -11.19
C CYS A 91 -0.93 -11.00 -10.81
N GLU A 92 0.29 -11.51 -11.03
CA GLU A 92 0.69 -12.87 -10.63
C GLU A 92 0.57 -13.05 -9.11
N ILE A 93 1.12 -12.13 -8.32
CA ILE A 93 1.02 -12.17 -6.85
C ILE A 93 -0.44 -12.09 -6.41
N LEU A 94 -1.23 -11.19 -6.97
CA LEU A 94 -2.65 -11.06 -6.62
C LEU A 94 -3.45 -12.31 -6.98
N TYR A 95 -3.15 -12.96 -8.09
CA TYR A 95 -3.81 -14.20 -8.50
C TYR A 95 -3.57 -15.31 -7.48
N GLU A 96 -2.34 -15.48 -7.00
CA GLU A 96 -2.03 -16.46 -5.95
C GLU A 96 -2.74 -16.19 -4.61
N ILE A 97 -3.09 -14.93 -4.33
CA ILE A 97 -3.77 -14.55 -3.08
C ILE A 97 -5.27 -14.78 -3.19
N VAL A 98 -5.88 -14.48 -4.35
CA VAL A 98 -7.33 -14.60 -4.56
C VAL A 98 -7.78 -16.05 -4.78
N GLU A 99 -6.92 -16.89 -5.37
CA GLU A 99 -7.23 -18.30 -5.65
C GLU A 99 -6.86 -19.27 -4.51
N LYS A 100 -6.36 -18.76 -3.38
CA LYS A 100 -6.09 -19.54 -2.15
C LYS A 100 -7.31 -19.56 -1.23
#